data_AF-A0A8H4Y0J6-F1
#
_entry.id   AF-A0A8H4Y0J6-F1
#
_cell.length_a   1.000
_cell.length_b   1.000
_cell.length_c   1.000
_cell.angle_alpha   90.00
_cell.angle_beta   90.00
_cell.angle_gamma   90.00
#
_symmetry.space_group_name_H-M   'P 1'
#
loop_
_entity.id
_entity.type
_entity.pdbx_description
1 polymer ?
#
loop_
_entity_poly.entity_id
_entity_poly.type
_entity_poly.pdbx_seq_one_letter_code
_entity_poly.pdbx_strand_id
1 'polypeptide(L)'
;MKAHYFIFRIITGILCPVLAAAVVSSDAHQAHWDLSTSLNGFSFERARAFAASAKTTSDSASIRVSRLKNLGVKAESYTKSVHSLLARSNQAKPGEGTYQNISALGGFSTAYGIQCSWDGMPAWFVFDTGSADTWAAKTGFKCEDSAGDAHEQASCAFGQPQIEGFGHGEVPEVHFHRQYSSGEAVSGPMGFSDISCGGISVSKQQVGLANRTHWHGNNVTIGILGLAYPSLTSAYLGELGDEPEWNNLPYTPWLTTAIAQGKTNPMFSVSIERNTSDGVLTWGGLPPMPWQPKSVAATDLII
;
A
#
# COMPACT_ATOMS: atom_id res chain seq x y z
N MET A 1 27.41 -39.82 -57.30
CA MET A 1 27.32 -41.28 -57.05
C MET A 1 25.92 -41.59 -56.52
N LYS A 2 25.16 -42.40 -57.29
CA LYS A 2 23.99 -43.28 -56.98
C LYS A 2 23.01 -42.84 -55.86
N ALA A 3 21.78 -42.41 -56.13
CA ALA A 3 20.59 -43.08 -56.75
C ALA A 3 19.68 -43.81 -55.73
N HIS A 4 18.36 -43.60 -55.91
CA HIS A 4 17.14 -44.37 -55.52
C HIS A 4 16.08 -43.51 -54.79
N TYR A 5 15.14 -42.86 -55.50
CA TYR A 5 13.83 -43.33 -56.04
C TYR A 5 12.79 -43.64 -54.92
N PHE A 6 11.79 -42.79 -54.67
CA PHE A 6 10.47 -42.60 -55.34
C PHE A 6 9.39 -43.67 -55.04
N ILE A 7 8.35 -43.22 -54.31
CA ILE A 7 6.89 -43.47 -54.48
C ILE A 7 6.33 -44.90 -54.40
N PHE A 8 5.31 -45.10 -53.55
CA PHE A 8 4.03 -45.70 -53.99
C PHE A 8 2.81 -45.24 -53.15
N ARG A 9 1.73 -44.90 -53.87
CA ARG A 9 0.37 -44.56 -53.42
C ARG A 9 -0.51 -45.83 -53.33
N ILE A 10 -1.75 -45.68 -52.81
CA ILE A 10 -3.05 -46.33 -53.18
C ILE A 10 -3.80 -46.71 -51.88
N ILE A 11 -4.80 -45.94 -51.43
CA ILE A 11 -6.25 -45.95 -51.77
C ILE A 11 -6.95 -47.29 -51.49
N THR A 12 -7.83 -47.30 -50.49
CA THR A 12 -9.22 -47.86 -50.44
C THR A 12 -9.58 -47.98 -48.94
N GLY A 13 -10.72 -47.59 -48.40
CA GLY A 13 -12.02 -47.20 -48.93
C GLY A 13 -13.08 -47.61 -47.91
N ILE A 14 -13.97 -46.66 -47.57
CA ILE A 14 -15.36 -46.88 -47.10
C ILE A 14 -15.56 -47.48 -45.69
N LEU A 15 -16.00 -46.64 -44.73
CA LEU A 15 -17.37 -46.67 -44.15
C LEU A 15 -17.45 -45.67 -42.97
N CYS A 16 -18.27 -44.63 -43.12
CA CYS A 16 -18.98 -43.99 -42.00
C CYS A 16 -20.28 -44.80 -41.79
N PRO A 17 -20.87 -44.95 -40.58
CA PRO A 17 -21.26 -43.80 -39.76
C PRO A 17 -21.19 -43.98 -38.22
N VAL A 18 -21.13 -42.83 -37.52
CA VAL A 18 -21.84 -42.47 -36.27
C VAL A 18 -21.78 -43.45 -35.09
N LEU A 19 -21.06 -43.05 -34.03
CA LEU A 19 -21.56 -43.06 -32.65
C LEU A 19 -20.76 -42.09 -31.79
N ALA A 20 -21.51 -41.39 -30.94
CA ALA A 20 -21.09 -40.24 -30.16
C ALA A 20 -20.20 -40.61 -28.97
N ALA A 21 -19.49 -39.59 -28.48
CA ALA A 21 -19.12 -39.34 -27.08
C ALA A 21 -18.60 -40.52 -26.24
N ALA A 22 -17.27 -40.59 -26.08
CA ALA A 22 -16.62 -40.88 -24.80
C ALA A 22 -15.12 -40.60 -24.93
N VAL A 23 -14.71 -39.35 -24.69
CA VAL A 23 -13.36 -39.15 -24.17
C VAL A 23 -13.42 -39.66 -22.74
N VAL A 24 -12.81 -40.82 -22.52
CA VAL A 24 -12.60 -41.40 -21.19
C VAL A 24 -11.88 -40.36 -20.35
N SER A 25 -12.61 -39.78 -19.40
CA SER A 25 -12.07 -39.04 -18.27
C SER A 25 -11.15 -39.97 -17.49
N SER A 26 -9.85 -39.77 -17.60
CA SER A 26 -8.90 -40.31 -16.64
C SER A 26 -9.13 -39.61 -15.30
N ASP A 27 -9.79 -40.30 -14.37
CA ASP A 27 -9.92 -39.96 -12.95
C ASP A 27 -8.53 -39.86 -12.32
N ALA A 28 -7.94 -38.67 -12.38
CA ALA A 28 -6.99 -38.24 -11.36
C ALA A 28 -7.82 -37.63 -10.23
N HIS A 29 -8.10 -38.47 -9.23
CA HIS A 29 -8.78 -38.14 -7.98
C HIS A 29 -8.54 -36.68 -7.55
N GLN A 30 -9.58 -35.85 -7.68
CA GLN A 30 -9.71 -34.64 -6.88
C GLN A 30 -9.78 -35.10 -5.42
N ALA A 31 -8.65 -35.11 -4.73
CA ALA A 31 -8.65 -35.20 -3.29
C ALA A 31 -9.44 -33.99 -2.78
N HIS A 32 -10.67 -34.23 -2.34
CA HIS A 32 -11.51 -33.24 -1.69
C HIS A 32 -10.91 -33.01 -0.30
N TRP A 33 -10.13 -31.95 -0.14
CA TRP A 33 -9.51 -31.61 1.15
C TRP A 33 -10.61 -31.09 2.07
N ASP A 34 -11.17 -31.99 2.88
CA ASP A 34 -12.15 -31.64 3.89
C ASP A 34 -11.46 -31.05 5.12
N LEU A 35 -11.34 -29.72 5.11
CA LEU A 35 -10.76 -28.91 6.19
C LEU A 35 -11.53 -29.03 7.52
N SER A 36 -12.66 -29.73 7.57
CA SER A 36 -13.37 -30.03 8.82
C SER A 36 -12.77 -31.22 9.59
N THR A 37 -11.89 -32.00 8.97
CA THR A 37 -11.23 -33.15 9.60
C THR A 37 -9.80 -32.82 9.99
N SER A 38 -9.37 -33.23 11.19
CA SER A 38 -8.01 -32.96 11.65
C SER A 38 -6.99 -33.72 10.80
N LEU A 39 -6.06 -33.01 10.18
CA LEU A 39 -4.97 -33.62 9.41
C LEU A 39 -3.78 -33.83 10.35
N ASN A 40 -3.42 -35.09 10.63
CA ASN A 40 -2.22 -35.45 11.42
C ASN A 40 -2.10 -34.72 12.77
N GLY A 41 -3.23 -34.53 13.47
CA GLY A 41 -3.25 -33.85 14.77
C GLY A 41 -3.36 -32.31 14.70
N PHE A 42 -3.41 -31.73 13.50
CA PHE A 42 -3.74 -30.32 13.29
C PHE A 42 -5.22 -30.17 12.95
N SER A 43 -5.95 -29.39 13.74
CA SER A 43 -7.34 -29.00 13.45
C SER A 43 -7.36 -27.58 12.90
N PHE A 44 -8.00 -27.38 11.75
CA PHE A 44 -8.25 -26.05 11.20
C PHE A 44 -9.60 -25.56 11.71
N GLU A 45 -9.59 -24.49 12.52
CA GLU A 45 -10.82 -23.77 12.83
C GLU A 45 -10.95 -22.59 11.87
N ARG A 46 -12.12 -22.40 11.25
CA ARG A 46 -12.41 -21.19 10.51
C ARG A 46 -12.33 -20.02 11.49
N ALA A 47 -11.42 -19.08 11.25
CA ALA A 47 -11.35 -17.83 12.00
C ALA A 47 -12.76 -17.19 12.02
N ARG A 48 -13.37 -17.13 13.21
CA ARG A 48 -14.63 -16.44 13.40
C ARG A 48 -14.30 -14.98 13.65
N ALA A 49 -15.01 -14.07 12.97
CA ALA A 49 -14.88 -12.65 13.23
C ALA A 49 -15.02 -12.38 14.74
N PHE A 50 -14.10 -11.60 15.30
CA PHE A 50 -14.16 -11.13 16.70
C PHE A 50 -15.42 -10.27 17.01
N ALA A 51 -16.29 -10.06 16.03
CA ALA A 51 -17.44 -9.18 16.06
C ALA A 51 -18.63 -9.70 16.90
N ALA A 52 -18.67 -10.96 17.34
CA ALA A 52 -19.83 -11.48 18.07
C ALA A 52 -19.86 -11.08 19.57
N SER A 53 -18.75 -10.62 20.15
CA SER A 53 -18.66 -10.28 21.58
C SER A 53 -18.10 -8.89 21.89
N ALA A 54 -17.59 -8.16 20.89
CA ALA A 54 -17.22 -6.76 21.08
C ALA A 54 -18.50 -5.92 21.02
N LYS A 55 -18.94 -5.43 22.19
CA LYS A 55 -19.96 -4.39 22.35
C LYS A 55 -19.83 -3.39 21.19
N THR A 56 -20.81 -3.34 20.29
CA THR A 56 -20.79 -2.51 19.09
C THR A 56 -20.33 -1.11 19.48
N THR A 57 -19.08 -0.76 19.15
CA THR A 57 -18.57 0.60 19.34
C THR A 57 -19.41 1.46 18.42
N SER A 58 -20.35 2.22 18.98
CA SER A 58 -21.15 3.16 18.19
C SER A 58 -20.21 4.13 17.50
N ASP A 59 -20.37 4.29 16.19
CA ASP A 59 -19.64 5.31 15.45
C ASP A 59 -19.80 6.66 16.14
N SER A 60 -18.69 7.22 16.63
CA SER A 60 -18.66 8.54 17.26
C SER A 60 -17.89 9.50 16.37
N ALA A 61 -18.38 10.74 16.27
CA ALA A 61 -17.61 11.80 15.62
C ALA A 61 -16.28 12.01 16.37
N SER A 62 -15.19 12.17 15.62
CA SER A 62 -13.91 12.55 16.19
C SER A 62 -13.75 14.06 16.19
N ILE A 63 -13.20 14.58 17.28
CA ILE A 63 -12.73 15.98 17.37
C ILE A 63 -11.32 16.16 16.80
N ARG A 64 -10.61 15.06 16.49
CA ARG A 64 -9.22 15.08 15.99
C ARG A 64 -9.22 14.99 14.48
N VAL A 65 -8.95 16.14 13.86
CA VAL A 65 -9.13 16.35 12.43
C VAL A 65 -7.83 16.86 11.82
N SER A 66 -7.45 16.27 10.67
CA SER A 66 -6.35 16.73 9.83
C SER A 66 -6.90 17.10 8.46
N ARG A 67 -6.54 18.29 7.96
CA ARG A 67 -6.84 18.67 6.58
C ARG A 67 -5.89 17.95 5.63
N LEU A 68 -6.44 17.36 4.58
CA LEU A 68 -5.68 16.78 3.48
C LEU A 68 -5.50 17.82 2.38
N LYS A 69 -4.30 17.90 1.82
CA LYS A 69 -3.97 18.79 0.71
C LYS A 69 -3.68 17.96 -0.55
N ASN A 70 -4.32 18.29 -1.66
CA ASN A 70 -4.00 17.69 -2.95
C ASN A 70 -2.57 18.08 -3.40
N LEU A 71 -1.80 17.09 -3.89
CA LEU A 71 -0.41 17.27 -4.31
C LEU A 71 -0.31 17.28 -5.85
N GLY A 72 -0.74 18.37 -6.49
CA GLY A 72 -0.71 18.47 -7.96
C GLY A 72 0.70 18.27 -8.55
N VAL A 73 0.85 17.36 -9.52
CA VAL A 73 2.10 17.17 -10.28
C VAL A 73 2.00 17.95 -11.58
N LYS A 74 3.06 18.69 -11.96
CA LYS A 74 3.16 19.27 -13.31
C LYS A 74 3.24 18.14 -14.33
N ALA A 75 2.39 18.19 -15.35
CA ALA A 75 2.25 17.13 -16.35
C ALA A 75 3.53 16.93 -17.18
N GLU A 76 4.38 16.01 -16.76
CA GLU A 76 5.30 15.30 -17.64
C GLU A 76 4.98 13.79 -17.60
N SER A 77 5.30 13.09 -18.68
CA SER A 77 4.74 11.78 -19.03
C SER A 77 5.28 10.64 -18.15
N TYR A 78 4.64 10.36 -17.01
CA TYR A 78 5.04 9.26 -16.13
C TYR A 78 4.28 7.95 -16.37
N THR A 79 5.00 6.84 -16.18
CA THR A 79 4.46 5.48 -16.24
C THR A 79 3.54 5.25 -15.04
N LYS A 80 2.28 4.94 -15.34
CA LYS A 80 1.17 4.88 -14.38
C LYS A 80 1.33 3.72 -13.41
N SER A 81 1.09 3.94 -12.12
CA SER A 81 1.02 2.86 -11.13
C SER A 81 -0.13 1.90 -11.48
N VAL A 82 0.09 0.60 -11.31
CA VAL A 82 -0.90 -0.45 -11.64
C VAL A 82 -2.20 -0.27 -10.84
N HIS A 83 -2.15 0.32 -9.64
CA HIS A 83 -3.32 0.71 -8.86
C HIS A 83 -4.22 1.74 -9.58
N SER A 84 -3.64 2.70 -10.31
CA SER A 84 -4.39 3.66 -11.12
C SER A 84 -5.02 3.04 -12.37
N LEU A 85 -4.42 1.96 -12.90
CA LEU A 85 -4.91 1.19 -14.04
C LEU A 85 -6.04 0.22 -13.63
N LEU A 86 -5.94 -0.40 -12.44
CA LEU A 86 -6.99 -1.24 -11.87
C LEU A 86 -8.27 -0.46 -11.58
N ALA A 87 -8.17 0.80 -11.16
CA ALA A 87 -9.32 1.70 -11.02
C ALA A 87 -10.04 2.00 -12.35
N ARG A 88 -9.34 1.88 -13.50
CA ARG A 88 -9.95 2.03 -14.84
C ARG A 88 -10.55 0.74 -15.40
N SER A 89 -10.04 -0.42 -15.00
CA SER A 89 -10.49 -1.72 -15.54
C SER A 89 -11.93 -2.08 -15.15
N ASN A 90 -12.51 -1.43 -14.15
CA ASN A 90 -13.87 -1.69 -13.66
C ASN A 90 -14.94 -0.75 -14.24
N GLN A 91 -14.68 -0.04 -15.34
CA GLN A 91 -15.74 0.70 -16.04
C GLN A 91 -16.61 -0.24 -16.86
N ALA A 92 -17.70 -0.72 -16.26
CA ALA A 92 -18.77 -1.43 -16.94
C ALA A 92 -19.54 -0.49 -17.91
N LYS A 93 -20.11 -1.09 -18.97
CA LYS A 93 -20.84 -0.41 -20.04
C LYS A 93 -22.07 0.36 -19.51
N PRO A 94 -22.47 1.49 -20.14
CA PRO A 94 -23.58 2.30 -19.66
C PRO A 94 -24.94 1.69 -20.03
N GLY A 95 -25.82 1.54 -19.04
CA GLY A 95 -27.27 1.34 -19.26
C GLY A 95 -27.92 0.20 -18.48
N GLU A 96 -27.95 0.27 -17.14
CA GLU A 96 -29.00 -0.25 -16.23
C GLU A 96 -28.44 -0.23 -14.79
N GLY A 97 -29.07 0.53 -13.87
CA GLY A 97 -28.77 0.49 -12.43
C GLY A 97 -28.08 1.73 -11.84
N THR A 98 -28.75 2.32 -10.84
CA THR A 98 -28.37 3.35 -9.86
C THR A 98 -26.95 3.95 -9.93
N TYR A 99 -26.91 5.23 -10.35
CA TYR A 99 -25.76 6.14 -10.44
C TYR A 99 -24.59 5.92 -9.45
N GLN A 100 -23.40 5.69 -10.00
CA GLN A 100 -22.16 6.31 -9.50
C GLN A 100 -21.47 7.05 -10.65
N ASN A 101 -21.58 8.38 -10.64
CA ASN A 101 -20.85 9.26 -11.53
C ASN A 101 -19.46 9.48 -10.92
N ILE A 102 -18.48 8.64 -11.29
CA ILE A 102 -17.06 8.90 -11.00
C ILE A 102 -16.49 9.64 -12.21
N SER A 103 -16.63 10.95 -12.20
CA SER A 103 -16.03 11.82 -13.21
C SER A 103 -14.59 12.15 -12.79
N ALA A 104 -13.62 11.56 -13.48
CA ALA A 104 -12.25 12.05 -13.48
C ALA A 104 -12.19 13.31 -14.37
N LEU A 105 -12.09 14.49 -13.77
CA LEU A 105 -11.97 15.80 -14.43
C LEU A 105 -10.52 16.36 -14.59
N GLY A 106 -9.55 15.59 -15.08
CA GLY A 106 -8.31 16.15 -15.68
C GLY A 106 -7.11 16.42 -14.76
N GLY A 107 -5.89 16.17 -15.25
CA GLY A 107 -4.59 16.63 -14.69
C GLY A 107 -4.22 16.29 -13.24
N PHE A 108 -5.03 15.52 -12.51
CA PHE A 108 -5.02 15.50 -11.05
C PHE A 108 -3.92 14.69 -10.37
N SER A 109 -3.48 15.21 -9.22
CA SER A 109 -2.70 14.50 -8.20
C SER A 109 -3.27 13.10 -7.90
N THR A 110 -2.39 12.12 -7.80
CA THR A 110 -2.70 10.76 -7.34
C THR A 110 -2.55 10.58 -5.82
N ALA A 111 -2.12 11.61 -5.09
CA ALA A 111 -1.80 11.53 -3.68
C ALA A 111 -2.32 12.75 -2.88
N TYR A 112 -2.49 12.54 -1.57
CA TYR A 112 -2.82 13.59 -0.62
C TYR A 112 -1.66 13.77 0.37
N GLY A 113 -1.39 15.01 0.73
CA GLY A 113 -0.43 15.38 1.76
C GLY A 113 -1.13 15.64 3.09
N ILE A 114 -0.46 15.28 4.17
CA ILE A 114 -0.84 15.57 5.55
C ILE A 114 0.30 16.31 6.25
N GLN A 115 -0.04 17.34 7.01
CA GLN A 115 0.92 18.03 7.87
C GLN A 115 1.02 17.31 9.21
N CYS A 116 2.25 16.97 9.58
CA CYS A 116 2.61 16.42 10.87
C CYS A 116 3.80 17.20 11.45
N SER A 117 4.28 16.79 12.61
CA SER A 117 5.59 17.18 13.13
C SER A 117 6.48 15.96 13.32
N TRP A 118 7.78 16.18 13.10
CA TRP A 118 8.87 15.26 13.36
C TRP A 118 9.82 15.93 14.35
N ASP A 119 9.92 15.38 15.57
CA ASP A 119 10.70 15.96 16.67
C ASP A 119 10.36 17.45 16.91
N GLY A 120 9.07 17.78 16.78
CA GLY A 120 8.55 19.15 16.92
C GLY A 120 8.67 20.02 15.66
N MET A 121 9.43 19.61 14.63
CA MET A 121 9.52 20.33 13.37
C MET A 121 8.35 20.02 12.44
N PRO A 122 7.61 21.01 11.93
CA PRO A 122 6.49 20.77 11.02
C PRO A 122 6.97 20.25 9.67
N ALA A 123 6.34 19.19 9.17
CA ALA A 123 6.67 18.54 7.91
C ALA A 123 5.41 18.05 7.18
N TRP A 124 5.50 18.01 5.84
CA TRP A 124 4.45 17.46 4.99
C TRP A 124 4.84 16.04 4.56
N PHE A 125 3.94 15.11 4.79
CA PHE A 125 4.08 13.71 4.38
C PHE A 125 2.99 13.35 3.40
N VAL A 126 3.27 12.42 2.49
CA VAL A 126 2.21 11.75 1.74
C VAL A 126 1.41 10.89 2.72
N PHE A 127 0.10 11.04 2.68
CA PHE A 127 -0.85 10.16 3.37
C PHE A 127 -0.94 8.86 2.58
N ASP A 128 -0.51 7.74 3.16
CA ASP A 128 -0.47 6.45 2.48
C ASP A 128 -1.07 5.31 3.31
N THR A 129 -2.19 4.76 2.84
CA THR A 129 -2.82 3.58 3.44
C THR A 129 -2.32 2.27 2.82
N GLY A 130 -1.49 2.34 1.77
CA GLY A 130 -0.93 1.20 1.05
C GLY A 130 0.44 0.75 1.56
N SER A 131 1.11 1.54 2.40
CA SER A 131 2.36 1.18 3.09
C SER A 131 2.29 1.49 4.59
N ALA A 132 3.17 0.84 5.37
CA ALA A 132 3.15 0.92 6.83
C ALA A 132 4.23 1.86 7.39
N ASP A 133 5.35 2.00 6.69
CA ASP A 133 6.50 2.75 7.22
C ASP A 133 6.26 4.25 7.21
N THR A 134 6.63 4.92 8.31
CA THR A 134 6.75 6.38 8.35
C THR A 134 8.21 6.76 8.18
N TRP A 135 8.50 7.61 7.21
CA TRP A 135 9.86 8.02 6.90
C TRP A 135 9.94 9.43 6.31
N ALA A 136 11.11 10.05 6.41
CA ALA A 136 11.43 11.34 5.80
C ALA A 136 12.77 11.29 5.06
N ALA A 137 12.96 12.13 4.06
CA ALA A 137 14.26 12.37 3.45
C ALA A 137 15.17 13.18 4.40
N LYS A 138 16.38 12.70 4.60
CA LYS A 138 17.40 13.33 5.44
C LYS A 138 17.97 14.59 4.79
N THR A 139 18.37 15.56 5.58
CA THR A 139 19.31 16.60 5.13
C THR A 139 20.54 15.97 4.47
N GLY A 140 20.88 16.42 3.26
CA GLY A 140 22.05 15.90 2.54
C GLY A 140 21.87 14.53 1.90
N PHE A 141 20.62 14.05 1.71
CA PHE A 141 20.35 12.80 1.00
C PHE A 141 20.95 12.76 -0.42
N LYS A 142 21.27 11.56 -0.91
CA LYS A 142 21.65 11.30 -2.29
C LYS A 142 20.40 11.03 -3.13
N CYS A 143 20.19 11.85 -4.16
CA CYS A 143 19.20 11.54 -5.18
C CYS A 143 19.85 10.65 -6.24
N GLU A 144 19.15 9.60 -6.66
CA GLU A 144 19.62 8.63 -7.64
C GLU A 144 18.52 8.34 -8.67
N ASP A 145 18.89 7.86 -9.85
CA ASP A 145 17.94 7.33 -10.82
C ASP A 145 17.73 5.81 -10.64
N SER A 146 16.94 5.21 -11.54
CA SER A 146 16.65 3.77 -11.51
C SER A 146 17.87 2.87 -11.73
N ALA A 147 18.98 3.39 -12.27
CA ALA A 147 20.24 2.67 -12.44
C ALA A 147 21.17 2.84 -11.22
N GLY A 148 20.82 3.71 -10.27
CA GLY A 148 21.64 4.05 -9.11
C GLY A 148 22.66 5.16 -9.37
N ASP A 149 22.60 5.82 -10.53
CA ASP A 149 23.47 6.94 -10.84
C ASP A 149 23.05 8.17 -10.03
N ALA A 150 24.02 8.89 -9.47
CA ALA A 150 23.75 10.03 -8.59
C ALA A 150 23.35 11.28 -9.37
N HIS A 151 22.37 12.01 -8.85
CA HIS A 151 21.85 13.27 -9.36
C HIS A 151 21.83 14.34 -8.27
N GLU A 152 21.64 15.60 -8.69
CA GLU A 152 21.37 16.70 -7.77
C GLU A 152 20.13 16.42 -6.91
N GLN A 153 20.15 16.83 -5.65
CA GLN A 153 19.03 16.60 -4.71
C GLN A 153 17.69 17.13 -5.24
N ALA A 154 17.74 18.24 -5.98
CA ALA A 154 16.57 18.86 -6.59
C ALA A 154 15.84 17.93 -7.58
N SER A 155 16.53 16.96 -8.20
CA SER A 155 15.93 15.99 -9.11
C SER A 155 14.90 15.10 -8.43
N CYS A 156 15.04 14.84 -7.13
CA CYS A 156 14.08 14.05 -6.36
C CYS A 156 12.86 14.87 -5.90
N ALA A 157 12.88 16.19 -6.11
CA ALA A 157 11.76 17.11 -5.90
C ALA A 157 11.08 16.99 -4.52
N PHE A 158 11.82 16.76 -3.44
CA PHE A 158 11.27 16.84 -2.08
C PHE A 158 10.98 18.29 -1.67
N GLY A 159 10.03 18.47 -0.75
CA GLY A 159 9.80 19.76 -0.09
C GLY A 159 10.91 20.16 0.89
N GLN A 160 10.76 21.33 1.49
CA GLN A 160 11.47 21.75 2.71
C GLN A 160 10.52 21.50 3.91
N PRO A 161 10.97 21.16 5.13
CA PRO A 161 12.32 21.27 5.70
C PRO A 161 13.13 19.96 5.73
N GLN A 162 14.40 20.09 6.10
CA GLN A 162 15.37 18.99 6.12
C GLN A 162 15.48 18.39 7.54
N ILE A 163 15.07 17.12 7.69
CA ILE A 163 15.23 16.36 8.94
C ILE A 163 16.70 15.94 9.05
N GLU A 164 17.40 16.41 10.09
CA GLU A 164 18.84 16.14 10.23
C GLU A 164 19.14 14.75 10.82
N GLY A 165 18.29 14.26 11.71
CA GLY A 165 18.50 13.04 12.48
C GLY A 165 17.28 12.62 13.28
N PHE A 166 17.49 11.72 14.24
CA PHE A 166 16.45 11.19 15.11
C PHE A 166 16.53 11.80 16.50
N GLY A 167 15.41 12.29 17.04
CA GLY A 167 15.34 12.90 18.37
C GLY A 167 15.71 11.96 19.53
N HIS A 168 15.59 10.64 19.34
CA HIS A 168 15.93 9.62 20.34
C HIS A 168 17.03 8.65 19.87
N GLY A 169 17.75 9.01 18.79
CA GLY A 169 18.87 8.25 18.26
C GLY A 169 18.49 7.17 17.24
N GLU A 170 19.53 6.66 16.58
CA GLU A 170 19.45 5.58 15.60
C GLU A 170 19.32 4.22 16.28
N VAL A 171 18.70 3.27 15.59
CA VAL A 171 18.74 1.85 15.96
C VAL A 171 19.99 1.25 15.32
N PRO A 172 21.00 0.83 16.10
CA PRO A 172 22.22 0.27 15.54
C PRO A 172 21.93 -0.98 14.71
N GLU A 173 22.67 -1.16 13.62
CA GLU A 173 22.60 -2.35 12.75
C GLU A 173 21.22 -2.59 12.12
N VAL A 174 20.35 -1.58 12.11
CA VAL A 174 19.03 -1.65 11.47
C VAL A 174 18.89 -0.53 10.46
N HIS A 175 18.57 -0.90 9.23
CA HIS A 175 18.33 0.04 8.15
C HIS A 175 16.91 -0.07 7.60
N PHE A 176 16.48 1.01 6.95
CA PHE A 176 15.23 1.16 6.23
C PHE A 176 15.50 0.91 4.75
N HIS A 177 14.65 0.11 4.11
CA HIS A 177 14.63 -0.02 2.65
C HIS A 177 13.21 -0.26 2.16
N ARG A 178 12.73 0.54 1.20
CA ARG A 178 11.45 0.32 0.53
C ARG A 178 11.55 0.57 -0.96
N GLN A 179 11.01 -0.37 -1.72
CA GLN A 179 10.68 -0.18 -3.12
C GLN A 179 9.16 -0.12 -3.29
N TYR A 180 8.68 0.93 -3.93
CA TYR A 180 7.28 1.13 -4.24
C TYR A 180 6.94 0.57 -5.62
N SER A 181 5.67 0.22 -5.85
CA SER A 181 5.20 -0.30 -7.15
C SER A 181 5.33 0.71 -8.31
N SER A 182 5.59 1.98 -8.02
CA SER A 182 5.95 3.02 -8.99
C SER A 182 7.37 2.87 -9.54
N GLY A 183 8.21 2.04 -8.91
CA GLY A 183 9.65 1.94 -9.19
C GLY A 183 10.50 2.90 -8.35
N GLU A 184 9.89 3.77 -7.55
CA GLU A 184 10.59 4.60 -6.57
C GLU A 184 11.15 3.74 -5.45
N ALA A 185 12.34 4.10 -4.96
CA ALA A 185 13.02 3.39 -3.90
C ALA A 185 13.67 4.36 -2.92
N VAL A 186 13.63 4.01 -1.64
CA VAL A 186 14.21 4.81 -0.56
C VAL A 186 14.92 3.90 0.42
N SER A 187 16.05 4.38 0.94
CA SER A 187 16.80 3.67 1.96
C SER A 187 17.59 4.62 2.86
N GLY A 188 17.92 4.14 4.05
CA GLY A 188 18.69 4.89 5.04
C GLY A 188 18.64 4.24 6.42
N PRO A 189 19.16 4.90 7.46
CA PRO A 189 19.07 4.38 8.83
C PRO A 189 17.62 4.33 9.35
N MET A 190 17.41 3.46 10.33
CA MET A 190 16.22 3.48 11.21
C MET A 190 16.58 4.15 12.54
N GLY A 191 15.59 4.75 13.18
CA GLY A 191 15.77 5.42 14.47
C GLY A 191 14.44 5.71 15.16
N PHE A 192 14.52 6.42 16.28
CA PHE A 192 13.36 6.79 17.08
C PHE A 192 13.15 8.31 17.09
N SER A 193 11.96 8.76 16.73
CA SER A 193 11.56 10.17 16.76
C SER A 193 10.16 10.35 17.33
N ASP A 194 9.87 11.55 17.81
CA ASP A 194 8.51 11.94 18.20
C ASP A 194 7.74 12.39 16.96
N ILE A 195 6.63 11.72 16.65
CA ILE A 195 5.79 12.04 15.49
C ILE A 195 4.41 12.48 15.95
N SER A 196 3.98 13.66 15.52
CA SER A 196 2.64 14.16 15.83
C SER A 196 1.84 14.55 14.59
N CYS A 197 0.63 14.02 14.45
CA CYS A 197 -0.28 14.32 13.34
C CYS A 197 -1.68 14.58 13.90
N GLY A 198 -2.34 15.67 13.47
CA GLY A 198 -3.76 15.91 13.82
C GLY A 198 -4.08 15.92 15.31
N GLY A 199 -3.16 16.40 16.15
CA GLY A 199 -3.31 16.43 17.61
C GLY A 199 -3.06 15.09 18.32
N ILE A 200 -2.61 14.06 17.60
CA ILE A 200 -2.08 12.82 18.18
C ILE A 200 -0.56 12.93 18.20
N SER A 201 0.04 12.74 19.37
CA SER A 201 1.50 12.68 19.54
C SER A 201 1.91 11.30 20.01
N VAL A 202 2.81 10.66 19.27
CA VAL A 202 3.45 9.40 19.60
C VAL A 202 4.92 9.68 19.86
N SER A 203 5.38 9.34 21.07
CA SER A 203 6.78 9.48 21.42
C SER A 203 7.56 8.20 21.12
N LYS A 204 8.84 8.34 20.75
CA LYS A 204 9.75 7.24 20.41
C LYS A 204 9.16 6.30 19.34
N GLN A 205 8.56 6.88 18.30
CA GLN A 205 8.11 6.12 17.14
C GLN A 205 9.33 5.67 16.33
N GLN A 206 9.41 4.39 16.03
CA GLN A 206 10.41 3.85 15.11
C GLN A 206 10.09 4.31 13.68
N VAL A 207 11.04 4.97 13.02
CA VAL A 207 10.89 5.63 11.71
C VAL A 207 12.15 5.49 10.87
N GLY A 208 12.01 5.62 9.56
CA GLY A 208 13.13 5.63 8.62
C GLY A 208 13.57 7.05 8.26
N LEU A 209 14.87 7.26 8.09
CA LEU A 209 15.41 8.55 7.62
C LEU A 209 16.23 8.30 6.35
N ALA A 210 15.60 8.51 5.20
CA ALA A 210 16.16 8.16 3.91
C ALA A 210 17.34 9.06 3.54
N ASN A 211 18.52 8.47 3.35
CA ASN A 211 19.72 9.16 2.91
C ASN A 211 20.10 8.81 1.45
N ARG A 212 19.44 7.83 0.83
CA ARG A 212 19.54 7.46 -0.58
C ARG A 212 18.13 7.28 -1.14
N THR A 213 17.81 7.97 -2.23
CA THR A 213 16.45 7.99 -2.78
C THR A 213 16.45 8.02 -4.30
N HIS A 214 15.67 7.14 -4.92
CA HIS A 214 15.13 7.30 -6.27
C HIS A 214 13.66 7.67 -6.12
N TRP A 215 13.36 8.97 -6.17
CA TRP A 215 12.04 9.50 -5.79
C TRP A 215 11.56 10.56 -6.77
N HIS A 216 10.26 10.53 -7.10
CA HIS A 216 9.61 11.52 -7.95
C HIS A 216 8.70 12.40 -7.08
N GLY A 217 9.31 13.38 -6.42
CA GLY A 217 8.62 14.28 -5.51
C GLY A 217 7.74 15.33 -6.18
N ASN A 218 7.08 16.13 -5.33
CA ASN A 218 6.10 17.17 -5.72
C ASN A 218 6.47 18.57 -5.19
N ASN A 219 7.69 18.73 -4.68
CA ASN A 219 8.23 19.92 -4.01
C ASN A 219 7.47 20.37 -2.74
N VAL A 220 6.62 19.50 -2.18
CA VAL A 220 5.82 19.78 -0.98
C VAL A 220 6.11 18.77 0.12
N THR A 221 5.98 17.48 -0.18
CA THR A 221 6.18 16.41 0.80
C THR A 221 7.66 16.03 0.91
N ILE A 222 8.06 15.60 2.09
CA ILE A 222 9.44 15.17 2.38
C ILE A 222 9.55 13.68 2.69
N GLY A 223 8.44 12.93 2.61
CA GLY A 223 8.38 11.51 2.89
C GLY A 223 6.94 10.99 2.98
N ILE A 224 6.73 9.88 3.66
CA ILE A 224 5.45 9.18 3.78
C ILE A 224 5.07 9.00 5.26
N LEU A 225 3.77 9.17 5.55
CA LEU A 225 3.11 8.67 6.76
C LEU A 225 2.35 7.39 6.39
N GLY A 226 2.97 6.23 6.66
CA GLY A 226 2.37 4.92 6.42
C GLY A 226 1.33 4.57 7.49
N LEU A 227 0.17 4.08 7.03
CA LEU A 227 -0.98 3.74 7.87
C LEU A 227 -1.48 2.29 7.67
N ALA A 228 -0.77 1.50 6.86
CA ALA A 228 -1.07 0.10 6.66
C ALA A 228 -0.65 -0.76 7.87
N TYR A 229 -0.91 -2.06 7.77
CA TYR A 229 -0.66 -3.01 8.86
C TYR A 229 0.83 -3.20 9.18
N PRO A 230 1.18 -3.51 10.44
CA PRO A 230 2.56 -3.76 10.86
C PRO A 230 3.31 -4.82 10.03
N SER A 231 2.59 -5.78 9.45
CA SER A 231 3.14 -6.83 8.59
C SER A 231 3.75 -6.33 7.28
N LEU A 232 3.59 -5.04 6.96
CA LEU A 232 4.13 -4.41 5.74
C LEU A 232 5.30 -3.46 6.04
N THR A 233 5.87 -3.51 7.26
CA THR A 233 7.03 -2.70 7.64
C THR A 233 8.32 -3.21 7.02
N SER A 234 9.34 -2.36 6.94
CA SER A 234 10.61 -2.68 6.27
C SER A 234 11.82 -2.04 6.91
N ALA A 235 12.04 -2.50 8.13
CA ALA A 235 13.35 -2.45 8.74
C ALA A 235 14.06 -3.78 8.49
N TYR A 236 15.37 -3.74 8.25
CA TYR A 236 16.19 -4.92 8.03
C TYR A 236 17.45 -4.83 8.89
N LEU A 237 17.89 -5.99 9.39
CA LEU A 237 19.16 -6.13 10.09
C LEU A 237 20.33 -6.11 9.09
N GLY A 238 21.45 -5.50 9.48
CA GLY A 238 22.69 -5.48 8.69
C GLY A 238 22.83 -4.26 7.79
N GLU A 239 23.63 -4.41 6.74
CA GLU A 239 23.98 -3.34 5.79
C GLU A 239 22.99 -3.25 4.63
N LEU A 240 22.95 -2.09 3.97
CA LEU A 240 22.16 -1.91 2.74
C LEU A 240 22.56 -2.92 1.66
N GLY A 241 21.56 -3.52 1.00
CA GLY A 241 21.72 -4.62 0.04
C GLY A 241 21.52 -6.02 0.66
N ASP A 242 21.30 -6.10 1.98
CA ASP A 242 20.96 -7.34 2.69
C ASP A 242 19.52 -7.30 3.23
N GLU A 243 18.55 -7.15 2.31
CA GLU A 243 17.11 -7.10 2.61
C GLU A 243 16.31 -8.41 2.32
N PRO A 244 16.83 -9.63 2.55
CA PRO A 244 16.00 -10.82 2.46
C PRO A 244 15.00 -10.89 3.63
N GLU A 245 13.93 -11.66 3.43
CA GLU A 245 12.83 -11.79 4.41
C GLU A 245 13.30 -12.20 5.81
N TRP A 246 14.34 -13.04 5.92
CA TRP A 246 14.87 -13.47 7.23
C TRP A 246 15.63 -12.38 8.00
N ASN A 247 16.04 -11.29 7.33
CA ASN A 247 16.60 -10.11 7.97
C ASN A 247 15.55 -9.05 8.26
N ASN A 248 14.31 -9.23 7.79
CA ASN A 248 13.21 -8.32 8.12
C ASN A 248 13.01 -8.28 9.63
N LEU A 249 12.97 -7.07 10.18
CA LEU A 249 12.73 -6.79 11.58
C LEU A 249 11.40 -6.03 11.71
N PRO A 250 10.27 -6.75 11.89
CA PRO A 250 8.97 -6.10 12.04
C PRO A 250 8.96 -5.15 13.23
N TYR A 251 8.31 -4.00 13.06
CA TYR A 251 8.12 -3.02 14.13
C TYR A 251 6.70 -2.45 14.10
N THR A 252 6.34 -1.70 15.14
CA THR A 252 4.99 -1.11 15.26
C THR A 252 4.91 0.24 14.53
N PRO A 253 4.09 0.39 13.46
CA PRO A 253 3.88 1.65 12.75
C PRO A 253 3.21 2.72 13.60
N TRP A 254 3.29 3.98 13.16
CA TRP A 254 2.81 5.15 13.90
C TRP A 254 1.36 5.03 14.39
N LEU A 255 0.43 4.65 13.50
CA LEU A 255 -0.99 4.54 13.88
C LEU A 255 -1.21 3.43 14.92
N THR A 256 -0.59 2.27 14.74
CA THR A 256 -0.69 1.16 15.68
C THR A 256 -0.08 1.52 17.04
N THR A 257 1.03 2.25 17.05
CA THR A 257 1.63 2.77 18.29
C THR A 257 0.71 3.80 18.96
N ALA A 258 0.09 4.70 18.20
CA ALA A 258 -0.87 5.66 18.74
C ALA A 258 -2.06 4.97 19.41
N ILE A 259 -2.57 3.90 18.79
CA ILE A 259 -3.65 3.07 19.34
C ILE A 259 -3.19 2.37 20.61
N ALA A 260 -2.02 1.71 20.59
CA ALA A 260 -1.46 0.99 21.72
C ALA A 260 -1.19 1.90 22.93
N GLN A 261 -0.81 3.16 22.68
CA GLN A 261 -0.62 4.19 23.70
C GLN A 261 -1.94 4.85 24.17
N GLY A 262 -3.10 4.37 23.73
CA GLY A 262 -4.42 4.91 24.08
C GLY A 262 -4.65 6.34 23.57
N LYS A 263 -3.91 6.78 22.54
CA LYS A 263 -4.02 8.13 21.99
C LYS A 263 -5.19 8.26 21.04
N THR A 264 -5.65 7.18 20.41
CA THR A 264 -6.79 7.18 19.50
C THR A 264 -7.51 5.83 19.53
N ASN A 265 -8.79 5.82 19.18
CA ASN A 265 -9.51 4.58 18.88
C ASN A 265 -8.88 3.89 17.64
N PRO A 266 -9.05 2.57 17.48
CA PRO A 266 -8.37 1.76 16.45
C PRO A 266 -8.95 1.94 15.04
N MET A 267 -9.10 3.18 14.59
CA MET A 267 -9.61 3.50 13.27
C MET A 267 -9.22 4.91 12.84
N PHE A 268 -9.32 5.18 11.53
CA PHE A 268 -9.33 6.53 10.99
C PHE A 268 -10.36 6.60 9.85
N SER A 269 -10.91 7.78 9.62
CA SER A 269 -11.87 8.02 8.54
C SER A 269 -11.33 9.06 7.58
N VAL A 270 -11.46 8.77 6.29
CA VAL A 270 -11.07 9.68 5.21
C VAL A 270 -12.31 10.16 4.48
N SER A 271 -12.46 11.48 4.39
CA SER A 271 -13.43 12.15 3.54
C SER A 271 -12.69 12.92 2.46
N ILE A 272 -12.94 12.59 1.20
CA ILE A 272 -12.36 13.30 0.07
C ILE A 272 -13.51 13.98 -0.66
N GLU A 273 -13.40 15.30 -0.83
CA GLU A 273 -14.42 16.06 -1.53
C GLU A 273 -14.27 15.90 -3.04
N ARG A 274 -15.40 15.75 -3.73
CA ARG A 274 -15.42 15.55 -5.18
C ARG A 274 -15.17 16.87 -5.89
N ASN A 275 -14.36 16.83 -6.95
CA ASN A 275 -14.04 17.99 -7.81
C ASN A 275 -13.36 19.15 -7.07
N THR A 276 -12.78 18.91 -5.88
CA THR A 276 -11.97 19.89 -5.16
C THR A 276 -10.62 19.27 -4.80
N SER A 277 -9.73 20.11 -4.25
CA SER A 277 -8.42 19.69 -3.74
C SER A 277 -8.45 19.39 -2.23
N ASP A 278 -9.64 19.42 -1.64
CA ASP A 278 -9.85 19.35 -0.21
C ASP A 278 -10.26 17.95 0.26
N GLY A 279 -9.82 17.62 1.47
CA GLY A 279 -10.19 16.40 2.15
C GLY A 279 -9.95 16.53 3.64
N VAL A 280 -10.55 15.63 4.39
CA VAL A 280 -10.47 15.57 5.83
C VAL A 280 -10.14 14.14 6.25
N LEU A 281 -9.11 14.02 7.07
CA LEU A 281 -8.80 12.81 7.81
C LEU A 281 -9.21 13.02 9.26
N THR A 282 -9.85 12.01 9.84
CA THR A 282 -10.21 12.00 11.26
C THR A 282 -9.66 10.78 11.94
N TRP A 283 -9.15 10.98 13.14
CA TRP A 283 -8.51 9.94 13.91
C TRP A 283 -9.45 9.41 14.98
N GLY A 284 -9.68 8.10 15.03
CA GLY A 284 -10.46 7.46 16.09
C GLY A 284 -11.97 7.70 16.03
N GLY A 285 -12.50 8.15 14.90
CA GLY A 285 -13.94 8.36 14.71
C GLY A 285 -14.29 8.87 13.32
N LEU A 286 -15.57 9.23 13.14
CA LEU A 286 -16.08 9.80 11.90
C LEU A 286 -15.81 11.31 11.79
N PRO A 287 -15.75 11.89 10.59
CA PRO A 287 -15.68 13.34 10.42
C PRO A 287 -16.96 14.02 10.93
N PRO A 288 -16.87 15.21 11.55
CA PRO A 288 -18.03 15.94 12.09
C PRO A 288 -18.84 16.63 10.98
N MET A 289 -19.29 15.85 10.00
CA MET A 289 -20.14 16.30 8.90
C MET A 289 -21.37 15.38 8.80
N PRO A 290 -22.50 15.85 8.23
CA PRO A 290 -23.68 15.02 8.06
C PRO A 290 -23.38 13.87 7.07
N TRP A 291 -23.14 12.67 7.59
CA TRP A 291 -23.04 11.46 6.81
C TRP A 291 -24.42 10.83 6.72
N GLN A 292 -25.05 10.92 5.54
CA GLN A 292 -26.18 10.07 5.20
C GLN A 292 -25.68 9.03 4.20
N PRO A 293 -25.15 7.89 4.68
CA PRO A 293 -24.68 6.84 3.79
C PRO A 293 -25.87 6.35 2.97
N LYS A 294 -25.84 6.60 1.65
CA LYS A 294 -26.81 5.99 0.72
C LYS A 294 -26.55 4.49 0.57
N SER A 295 -25.30 4.08 0.75
CA SER A 295 -24.84 2.70 0.79
C SER A 295 -23.57 2.62 1.62
N VAL A 296 -23.41 1.52 2.36
CA VAL A 296 -22.19 1.20 3.10
C VAL A 296 -21.65 -0.10 2.51
N ALA A 297 -20.35 -0.11 2.22
CA ALA A 297 -19.60 -1.33 1.94
C ALA A 297 -18.63 -1.53 3.10
N ALA A 298 -18.71 -2.69 3.74
CA ALA A 298 -17.78 -3.10 4.77
C ALA A 298 -17.28 -4.50 4.42
N THR A 299 -16.02 -4.77 4.76
CA THR A 299 -15.45 -6.13 4.71
C THR A 299 -14.86 -6.41 6.08
N ASP A 300 -15.11 -7.61 6.58
CA ASP A 300 -14.42 -8.07 7.78
C ASP A 300 -12.94 -8.26 7.44
N LEU A 301 -12.07 -7.85 8.36
CA LEU A 301 -10.67 -8.20 8.28
C LEU A 301 -10.52 -9.65 8.77
N ILE A 302 -10.06 -10.52 7.88
CA ILE A 302 -9.65 -11.87 8.27
C ILE A 302 -8.17 -11.75 8.66
N ILE A 303 -7.90 -11.84 9.97
CA ILE A 303 -6.56 -11.93 10.55
C ILE A 303 -6.30 -13.39 10.90
#